data_AF-A0A956ASB8-F1
#
_entry.id   AF-A0A956ASB8-F1
#
_cell.length_a   1.000
_cell.length_b   1.000
_cell.length_c   1.000
_cell.angle_alpha   90.00
_cell.angle_beta   90.00
_cell.angle_gamma   90.00
#
_symmetry.space_group_name_H-M   'P 1'
#
loop_
_entity.id
_entity.type
_entity.pdbx_description
1 polymer ?
#
loop_
_entity_poly.entity_id
_entity_poly.type
_entity_poly.pdbx_seq_one_letter_code
_entity_poly.pdbx_strand_id
1 'polypeptide(L)'
;SDDDCDGRIDEGCAEACGMGVSRACFPAAPAQIGVGTCRAGVQRCQPDFMWGPCEGAVLPAAERCDGVDHDCDGRADEGCMMCAADEICGNGLDDDCDGAIDDGCGECAPGAMEACPGSPRDGVGACRAGSRTCDPDGHFGPCEGAVRPGIDVCGNGVDEDCDGADAECGPVEVPIFLLGDCLTAACPPATPYPVGCQVFFSPGDNRGCVASRPDNPVVYFQAGDACTRGFVTGILRCAEEQGDPLNFFNCPINKPIPLYPPDRSGCPEVHD
;
A
#
# COMPACT_ATOMS: atom_id res chain seq x y z
N SER A 1 -52.84 46.14 -55.31
CA SER A 1 -54.03 47.02 -55.27
C SER A 1 -54.32 47.29 -53.81
N ASP A 2 -54.79 48.46 -53.43
CA ASP A 2 -55.15 48.72 -52.02
C ASP A 2 -56.50 48.02 -51.72
N ASP A 3 -56.41 46.75 -51.29
CA ASP A 3 -57.56 45.87 -51.12
C ASP A 3 -58.28 46.04 -49.77
N ASP A 4 -57.74 46.85 -48.84
CA ASP A 4 -58.37 47.22 -47.55
C ASP A 4 -58.52 48.74 -47.34
N CYS A 5 -58.16 49.55 -48.33
CA CYS A 5 -58.39 51.00 -48.43
C CYS A 5 -57.78 51.81 -47.28
N ASP A 6 -56.64 51.39 -46.76
CA ASP A 6 -55.93 52.09 -45.68
C ASP A 6 -54.90 53.12 -46.19
N GLY A 7 -54.77 53.25 -47.52
CA GLY A 7 -53.89 54.21 -48.17
C GLY A 7 -52.47 53.68 -48.39
N ARG A 8 -52.22 52.40 -48.14
CA ARG A 8 -50.97 51.72 -48.44
C ARG A 8 -51.23 50.61 -49.46
N ILE A 9 -50.41 50.55 -50.52
CA ILE A 9 -50.61 49.55 -51.58
C ILE A 9 -49.95 48.24 -51.13
N ASP A 10 -50.77 47.21 -50.86
CA ASP A 10 -50.39 45.82 -50.59
C ASP A 10 -49.56 45.57 -49.29
N GLU A 11 -50.04 46.01 -48.11
CA GLU A 11 -49.40 45.84 -46.77
C GLU A 11 -49.33 44.37 -46.24
N GLY A 12 -49.69 43.38 -47.05
CA GLY A 12 -49.55 41.95 -46.71
C GLY A 12 -48.28 41.28 -47.27
N CYS A 13 -47.48 41.98 -48.08
CA CYS A 13 -46.34 41.40 -48.80
C CYS A 13 -44.98 41.57 -48.10
N ALA A 14 -44.94 42.11 -46.88
CA ALA A 14 -43.67 42.32 -46.17
C ALA A 14 -43.01 41.02 -45.68
N GLU A 15 -43.80 39.95 -45.51
CA GLU A 15 -43.30 38.65 -45.04
C GLU A 15 -43.43 37.53 -46.07
N ALA A 16 -44.30 37.71 -47.08
CA ALA A 16 -44.48 36.75 -48.16
C ALA A 16 -43.31 36.84 -49.15
N CYS A 17 -42.48 35.81 -49.21
CA CYS A 17 -41.38 35.73 -50.16
C CYS A 17 -41.84 35.23 -51.54
N GLY A 18 -41.11 35.58 -52.61
CA GLY A 18 -41.37 35.01 -53.92
C GLY A 18 -40.90 33.55 -54.00
N MET A 19 -41.76 32.63 -54.46
CA MET A 19 -41.38 31.22 -54.61
C MET A 19 -40.08 31.05 -55.41
N GLY A 20 -39.15 30.28 -54.87
CA GLY A 20 -37.84 30.03 -55.49
C GLY A 20 -36.78 31.11 -55.25
N VAL A 21 -37.13 32.22 -54.59
CA VAL A 21 -36.15 33.23 -54.15
C VAL A 21 -35.36 32.70 -52.96
N SER A 22 -34.05 32.94 -52.98
CA SER A 22 -33.13 32.66 -51.88
C SER A 22 -32.54 33.96 -51.34
N ARG A 23 -32.33 34.04 -50.03
CA ARG A 23 -31.62 35.16 -49.40
C ARG A 23 -30.59 34.66 -48.38
N ALA A 24 -29.58 35.47 -48.12
CA ALA A 24 -28.69 35.25 -46.99
C ALA A 24 -29.47 35.42 -45.67
N CYS A 25 -29.09 34.64 -44.67
CA CYS A 25 -29.71 34.68 -43.36
C CYS A 25 -28.63 34.46 -42.28
N PHE A 26 -28.82 35.10 -41.13
CA PHE A 26 -27.99 34.87 -39.96
C PHE A 26 -28.82 35.27 -38.72
N PRO A 27 -29.48 34.32 -38.04
CA PRO A 27 -30.34 34.59 -36.88
C PRO A 27 -29.54 34.89 -35.60
N ALA A 28 -28.52 35.74 -35.69
CA ALA A 28 -27.69 36.25 -34.60
C ALA A 28 -27.21 37.69 -34.93
N ALA A 29 -26.30 38.27 -34.15
CA ALA A 29 -25.89 39.65 -34.38
C ALA A 29 -25.11 39.78 -35.71
N PRO A 30 -25.46 40.71 -36.62
CA PRO A 30 -24.80 40.82 -37.92
C PRO A 30 -23.29 41.06 -37.87
N ALA A 31 -22.79 41.62 -36.76
CA ALA A 31 -21.36 41.85 -36.53
C ALA A 31 -20.54 40.56 -36.38
N GLN A 32 -21.18 39.43 -36.06
CA GLN A 32 -20.53 38.12 -35.86
C GLN A 32 -20.37 37.34 -37.17
N ILE A 33 -20.89 37.84 -38.30
CA ILE A 33 -20.79 37.14 -39.58
C ILE A 33 -19.34 37.15 -40.08
N GLY A 34 -18.76 35.96 -40.23
CA GLY A 34 -17.38 35.79 -40.70
C GLY A 34 -16.34 36.00 -39.60
N VAL A 35 -16.76 36.06 -38.33
CA VAL A 35 -15.90 36.05 -37.15
C VAL A 35 -15.85 34.62 -36.63
N GLY A 36 -14.64 34.14 -36.31
CA GLY A 36 -14.44 32.75 -35.86
C GLY A 36 -15.03 31.70 -36.82
N THR A 37 -15.79 30.76 -36.26
CA THR A 37 -16.51 29.74 -37.03
C THR A 37 -17.83 30.24 -37.65
N CYS A 38 -18.33 31.41 -37.24
CA CYS A 38 -19.64 31.88 -37.65
C CYS A 38 -19.72 32.25 -39.12
N ARG A 39 -20.78 31.76 -39.76
CA ARG A 39 -21.07 32.08 -41.17
C ARG A 39 -22.56 32.20 -41.43
N ALA A 40 -22.91 33.07 -42.36
CA ALA A 40 -24.26 33.21 -42.85
C ALA A 40 -24.70 31.96 -43.63
N GLY A 41 -25.97 31.60 -43.48
CA GLY A 41 -26.64 30.57 -44.25
C GLY A 41 -27.48 31.14 -45.38
N VAL A 42 -28.28 30.29 -46.00
CA VAL A 42 -29.27 30.68 -47.01
C VAL A 42 -30.65 30.17 -46.60
N GLN A 43 -31.62 31.08 -46.60
CA GLN A 43 -33.04 30.73 -46.51
C GLN A 43 -33.63 30.69 -47.91
N ARG A 44 -34.45 29.66 -48.18
CA ARG A 44 -35.23 29.54 -49.40
C ARG A 44 -36.70 29.79 -49.10
N CYS A 45 -37.36 30.52 -49.99
CA CYS A 45 -38.79 30.71 -49.93
C CYS A 45 -39.55 29.41 -50.19
N GLN A 46 -40.44 29.04 -49.29
CA GLN A 46 -41.24 27.82 -49.35
C GLN A 46 -42.57 28.04 -50.12
N PRO A 47 -43.27 26.97 -50.52
CA PRO A 47 -44.52 27.07 -51.30
C PRO A 47 -45.68 27.77 -50.59
N ASP A 48 -45.61 27.89 -49.27
CA ASP A 48 -46.52 28.65 -48.41
C ASP A 48 -46.15 30.15 -48.33
N PHE A 49 -45.20 30.59 -49.17
CA PHE A 49 -44.66 31.94 -49.22
C PHE A 49 -43.94 32.37 -47.94
N MET A 50 -43.53 31.42 -47.08
CA MET A 50 -42.73 31.71 -45.89
C MET A 50 -41.24 31.36 -46.09
N TRP A 51 -40.37 32.04 -45.37
CA TRP A 51 -38.95 31.69 -45.36
C TRP A 51 -38.72 30.41 -44.58
N GLY A 52 -38.03 29.44 -45.21
CA GLY A 52 -37.62 28.21 -44.56
C GLY A 52 -36.52 28.41 -43.51
N PRO A 53 -35.97 27.31 -42.95
CA PRO A 53 -34.84 27.38 -42.02
C PRO A 53 -33.60 28.01 -42.68
N CYS A 54 -32.75 28.61 -41.87
CA CYS A 54 -31.48 29.17 -42.32
C CYS A 54 -30.45 28.05 -42.50
N GLU A 55 -30.42 27.46 -43.69
CA GLU A 55 -29.56 26.32 -43.98
C GLU A 55 -28.10 26.74 -44.13
N GLY A 56 -27.19 26.01 -43.48
CA GLY A 56 -25.74 26.21 -43.58
C GLY A 56 -25.16 27.32 -42.69
N ALA A 57 -26.00 28.04 -41.93
CA ALA A 57 -25.53 28.99 -40.94
C ALA A 57 -24.83 28.27 -39.78
N VAL A 58 -23.71 28.84 -39.33
CA VAL A 58 -23.04 28.46 -38.07
C VAL A 58 -23.20 29.66 -37.15
N LEU A 59 -23.92 29.46 -36.05
CA LEU A 59 -24.25 30.50 -35.08
C LEU A 59 -23.27 30.47 -33.91
N PRO A 60 -23.15 31.58 -33.18
CA PRO A 60 -22.40 31.63 -31.93
C PRO A 60 -22.79 30.48 -30.99
N ALA A 61 -21.78 29.78 -30.49
CA ALA A 61 -21.90 28.74 -29.49
C ALA A 61 -20.96 29.08 -28.31
N ALA A 62 -20.98 28.29 -27.23
CA ALA A 62 -19.98 28.43 -26.19
C ALA A 62 -18.59 28.05 -26.75
N GLU A 63 -17.54 28.71 -26.24
CA GLU A 63 -16.15 28.39 -26.57
C GLU A 63 -15.83 26.92 -26.29
N ARG A 64 -15.03 26.35 -27.18
CA ARG A 64 -14.39 25.04 -27.03
C ARG A 64 -12.91 25.34 -27.15
N CYS A 65 -12.14 24.98 -26.12
CA CYS A 65 -10.76 25.43 -25.91
C CYS A 65 -9.75 24.82 -26.92
N ASP A 66 -10.01 25.01 -28.21
CA ASP A 66 -9.32 24.39 -29.34
C ASP A 66 -8.61 25.42 -30.23
N GLY A 67 -8.48 26.67 -29.75
CA GLY A 67 -7.86 27.77 -30.48
C GLY A 67 -8.75 28.38 -31.55
N VAL A 68 -10.04 28.05 -31.56
CA VAL A 68 -11.04 28.55 -32.52
C VAL A 68 -12.13 29.30 -31.78
N ASP A 69 -12.41 30.51 -32.26
CA ASP A 69 -13.52 31.38 -31.84
C ASP A 69 -14.89 30.78 -32.23
N HIS A 70 -15.62 30.24 -31.24
CA HIS A 70 -16.93 29.59 -31.40
C HIS A 70 -18.11 30.52 -31.08
N ASP A 71 -17.91 31.52 -30.22
CA ASP A 71 -18.92 32.50 -29.81
C ASP A 71 -18.93 33.76 -30.71
N CYS A 72 -17.95 33.84 -31.60
CA CYS A 72 -17.80 34.81 -32.67
C CYS A 72 -17.69 36.25 -32.15
N ASP A 73 -17.06 36.44 -30.98
CA ASP A 73 -16.77 37.75 -30.37
C ASP A 73 -15.45 38.37 -30.87
N GLY A 74 -14.65 37.60 -31.63
CA GLY A 74 -13.37 38.01 -32.21
C GLY A 74 -12.15 37.65 -31.36
N ARG A 75 -12.33 36.89 -30.29
CA ARG A 75 -11.28 36.24 -29.51
C ARG A 75 -11.54 34.73 -29.55
N ALA A 76 -10.48 33.97 -29.37
CA ALA A 76 -10.59 32.53 -29.21
C ALA A 76 -10.30 32.20 -27.74
N ASP A 77 -11.08 31.28 -27.18
CA ASP A 77 -10.88 30.69 -25.86
C ASP A 77 -10.91 31.69 -24.67
N GLU A 78 -11.51 32.88 -24.83
CA GLU A 78 -11.63 33.91 -23.77
C GLU A 78 -12.61 33.56 -22.64
N GLY A 79 -13.44 32.53 -22.83
CA GLY A 79 -14.23 31.86 -21.81
C GLY A 79 -13.57 30.62 -21.21
N CYS A 80 -12.40 30.20 -21.73
CA CYS A 80 -11.69 29.02 -21.26
C CYS A 80 -10.78 29.36 -20.07
N MET A 81 -11.05 28.73 -18.94
CA MET A 81 -10.24 28.84 -17.73
C MET A 81 -8.94 28.04 -17.95
N MET A 82 -7.94 28.61 -18.64
CA MET A 82 -6.56 28.11 -18.77
C MET A 82 -6.44 26.58 -18.65
N CYS A 83 -6.79 25.85 -19.71
CA CYS A 83 -6.71 24.39 -19.68
C CYS A 83 -5.24 23.98 -19.45
N ALA A 84 -5.01 23.18 -18.42
CA ALA A 84 -3.76 22.46 -18.23
C ALA A 84 -3.65 21.34 -19.28
N ALA A 85 -2.46 20.78 -19.45
CA ALA A 85 -2.28 19.60 -20.31
C ALA A 85 -2.69 18.29 -19.61
N ASP A 86 -2.80 18.33 -18.28
CA ASP A 86 -3.13 17.19 -17.43
C ASP A 86 -4.24 17.63 -16.46
N GLU A 87 -5.21 16.75 -16.22
CA GLU A 87 -6.31 16.93 -15.26
C GLU A 87 -5.81 17.08 -13.81
N ILE A 88 -6.36 18.04 -13.04
CA ILE A 88 -6.13 18.16 -11.60
C ILE A 88 -7.30 17.52 -10.86
N CYS A 89 -7.20 16.21 -10.76
CA CYS A 89 -8.16 15.34 -10.12
C CYS A 89 -8.63 15.76 -8.72
N GLY A 90 -9.95 15.72 -8.52
CA GLY A 90 -10.64 15.94 -7.25
C GLY A 90 -10.96 17.41 -6.97
N ASN A 91 -10.81 18.29 -7.95
CA ASN A 91 -11.15 19.71 -7.83
C ASN A 91 -12.55 20.05 -8.38
N GLY A 92 -13.20 19.11 -9.08
CA GLY A 92 -14.54 19.29 -9.67
C GLY A 92 -14.57 20.23 -10.87
N LEU A 93 -13.43 20.40 -11.55
CA LEU A 93 -13.25 21.17 -12.77
C LEU A 93 -12.82 20.24 -13.91
N ASP A 94 -12.99 20.71 -15.15
CA ASP A 94 -12.49 20.10 -16.38
C ASP A 94 -11.24 20.92 -16.74
N ASP A 95 -10.09 20.48 -16.23
CA ASP A 95 -8.82 21.21 -16.32
C ASP A 95 -8.14 21.00 -17.66
N ASP A 96 -8.36 19.88 -18.35
CA ASP A 96 -7.82 19.60 -19.69
C ASP A 96 -8.81 19.94 -20.82
N CYS A 97 -10.03 20.34 -20.46
CA CYS A 97 -11.08 20.83 -21.34
C CYS A 97 -11.52 19.81 -22.41
N ASP A 98 -11.43 18.51 -22.11
CA ASP A 98 -11.88 17.45 -23.02
C ASP A 98 -13.41 17.19 -22.94
N GLY A 99 -14.09 17.85 -21.99
CA GLY A 99 -15.52 17.75 -21.75
C GLY A 99 -15.93 16.75 -20.69
N ALA A 100 -14.97 16.10 -20.03
CA ALA A 100 -15.17 15.29 -18.83
C ALA A 100 -14.58 16.00 -17.60
N ILE A 101 -15.33 15.99 -16.49
CA ILE A 101 -14.84 16.54 -15.22
C ILE A 101 -14.08 15.43 -14.48
N ASP A 102 -12.85 15.71 -14.04
CA ASP A 102 -11.99 14.81 -13.26
C ASP A 102 -11.75 13.43 -13.96
N ASP A 103 -11.48 13.40 -15.28
CA ASP A 103 -11.12 12.16 -16.01
C ASP A 103 -9.59 11.95 -16.12
N GLY A 104 -9.14 10.78 -16.58
CA GLY A 104 -7.70 10.50 -16.74
C GLY A 104 -6.93 10.36 -15.42
N CYS A 105 -7.62 10.43 -14.29
CA CYS A 105 -7.14 10.41 -12.91
C CYS A 105 -6.64 9.04 -12.42
N GLY A 106 -5.87 8.32 -13.22
CA GLY A 106 -5.22 7.08 -12.78
C GLY A 106 -6.17 5.93 -12.41
N GLU A 107 -5.76 5.11 -11.43
CA GLU A 107 -6.40 3.84 -11.08
C GLU A 107 -7.63 4.00 -10.15
N CYS A 108 -7.78 5.15 -9.49
CA CYS A 108 -8.81 5.38 -8.48
C CYS A 108 -9.24 6.86 -8.37
N ALA A 109 -10.46 7.10 -7.87
CA ALA A 109 -10.94 8.44 -7.60
C ALA A 109 -10.29 9.05 -6.33
N PRO A 110 -9.90 10.34 -6.32
CA PRO A 110 -9.29 11.00 -5.15
C PRO A 110 -10.10 10.81 -3.86
N GLY A 111 -9.40 10.42 -2.79
CA GLY A 111 -10.02 10.17 -1.49
C GLY A 111 -10.79 8.84 -1.38
N ALA A 112 -10.88 8.05 -2.46
CA ALA A 112 -11.42 6.69 -2.37
C ALA A 112 -10.57 5.85 -1.41
N MET A 113 -11.24 5.06 -0.56
CA MET A 113 -10.59 4.14 0.37
C MET A 113 -10.79 2.70 -0.09
N GLU A 114 -9.73 1.91 -0.03
CA GLU A 114 -9.78 0.49 -0.35
C GLU A 114 -9.10 -0.32 0.76
N ALA A 115 -9.65 -1.50 1.04
CA ALA A 115 -8.99 -2.48 1.89
C ALA A 115 -7.81 -3.10 1.15
N CYS A 116 -6.67 -3.26 1.83
CA CYS A 116 -5.48 -3.89 1.28
C CYS A 116 -5.05 -5.06 2.17
N PRO A 117 -4.74 -6.23 1.59
CA PRO A 117 -4.39 -7.40 2.37
C PRO A 117 -3.01 -7.21 3.02
N GLY A 118 -2.92 -7.52 4.31
CA GLY A 118 -1.64 -7.64 5.00
C GLY A 118 -0.94 -8.95 4.66
N SER A 119 -1.73 -10.02 4.51
CA SER A 119 -1.30 -11.37 4.24
C SER A 119 -2.43 -12.23 3.63
N PRO A 120 -2.14 -13.45 3.13
CA PRO A 120 -3.18 -14.41 2.74
C PRO A 120 -4.03 -14.92 3.92
N ARG A 121 -3.63 -14.63 5.16
CA ARG A 121 -4.24 -15.16 6.40
C ARG A 121 -4.77 -14.04 7.31
N ASP A 122 -5.22 -12.94 6.72
CA ASP A 122 -5.80 -11.84 7.49
C ASP A 122 -7.00 -12.31 8.33
N GLY A 123 -7.03 -11.91 9.60
CA GLY A 123 -8.02 -12.38 10.59
C GLY A 123 -7.59 -13.60 11.39
N VAL A 124 -6.39 -14.14 11.15
CA VAL A 124 -5.76 -15.17 11.98
C VAL A 124 -4.72 -14.51 12.88
N GLY A 125 -4.79 -14.80 14.19
CA GLY A 125 -3.84 -14.25 15.16
C GLY A 125 -3.82 -12.72 15.19
N ALA A 126 -2.62 -12.15 15.16
CA ALA A 126 -2.40 -10.71 15.08
C ALA A 126 -2.56 -10.14 13.67
N CYS A 127 -2.58 -10.98 12.62
CA CYS A 127 -2.64 -10.50 11.24
C CYS A 127 -3.98 -9.86 10.91
N ARG A 128 -3.91 -8.69 10.27
CA ARG A 128 -5.08 -7.99 9.78
C ARG A 128 -4.79 -7.21 8.52
N ALA A 129 -5.81 -7.10 7.70
CA ALA A 129 -5.83 -6.19 6.56
C ALA A 129 -5.67 -4.73 7.01
N GLY A 130 -5.14 -3.92 6.11
CA GLY A 130 -5.05 -2.47 6.26
C GLY A 130 -6.02 -1.75 5.34
N SER A 131 -5.88 -0.43 5.29
CA SER A 131 -6.57 0.44 4.34
C SER A 131 -5.57 1.34 3.64
N ARG A 132 -5.83 1.63 2.37
CA ARG A 132 -5.10 2.62 1.58
C ARG A 132 -6.09 3.66 1.03
N THR A 133 -5.61 4.88 0.88
CA THR A 133 -6.39 6.01 0.36
C THR A 133 -5.81 6.43 -0.98
N CYS A 134 -6.68 6.76 -1.92
CA CYS A 134 -6.29 7.29 -3.21
C CYS A 134 -5.87 8.76 -3.07
N ASP A 135 -4.66 9.06 -3.54
CA ASP A 135 -4.13 10.42 -3.60
C ASP A 135 -4.80 11.22 -4.72
N PRO A 136 -4.68 12.56 -4.72
CA PRO A 136 -5.24 13.41 -5.77
C PRO A 136 -4.78 12.98 -7.16
N ASP A 137 -3.52 12.58 -7.33
CA ASP A 137 -3.00 12.15 -8.64
C ASP A 137 -3.55 10.77 -9.11
N GLY A 138 -4.55 10.19 -8.44
CA GLY A 138 -5.21 8.99 -8.93
C GLY A 138 -4.54 7.67 -8.59
N HIS A 139 -3.69 7.67 -7.57
CA HIS A 139 -2.90 6.50 -7.19
C HIS A 139 -3.14 6.16 -5.73
N PHE A 140 -3.25 4.87 -5.41
CA PHE A 140 -3.31 4.46 -4.02
C PHE A 140 -1.96 4.64 -3.33
N GLY A 141 -1.99 5.34 -2.19
CA GLY A 141 -0.86 5.42 -1.27
C GLY A 141 -0.52 4.08 -0.60
N PRO A 142 0.42 4.08 0.38
CA PRO A 142 0.80 2.87 1.08
C PRO A 142 -0.38 2.26 1.86
N CYS A 143 -0.33 0.93 2.05
CA CYS A 143 -1.28 0.22 2.88
C CYS A 143 -0.98 0.48 4.37
N GLU A 144 -1.85 1.26 5.03
CA GLU A 144 -1.70 1.60 6.44
C GLU A 144 -2.49 0.66 7.35
N GLY A 145 -1.97 0.40 8.55
CA GLY A 145 -2.66 -0.39 9.59
C GLY A 145 -2.66 -1.91 9.39
N ALA A 146 -2.14 -2.40 8.27
CA ALA A 146 -1.95 -3.83 8.02
C ALA A 146 -0.88 -4.42 8.97
N VAL A 147 -1.18 -5.59 9.55
CA VAL A 147 -0.22 -6.38 10.35
C VAL A 147 0.15 -7.62 9.55
N ARG A 148 1.44 -7.76 9.25
CA ARG A 148 2.00 -8.85 8.45
C ARG A 148 2.53 -9.96 9.36
N PRO A 149 2.62 -11.21 8.86
CA PRO A 149 3.27 -12.31 9.56
C PRO A 149 4.66 -11.94 10.04
N GLY A 150 4.85 -12.04 11.35
CA GLY A 150 6.10 -11.83 12.05
C GLY A 150 6.77 -13.15 12.43
N ILE A 151 7.73 -13.06 13.34
CA ILE A 151 8.22 -14.22 14.08
C ILE A 151 7.33 -14.37 15.29
N ASP A 152 6.89 -15.60 15.53
CA ASP A 152 6.09 -15.97 16.68
C ASP A 152 6.86 -15.74 17.99
N VAL A 153 6.23 -15.02 18.91
CA VAL A 153 6.71 -14.83 20.27
C VAL A 153 6.00 -15.88 21.13
N CYS A 154 6.62 -17.04 21.19
CA CYS A 154 6.08 -18.21 21.86
C CYS A 154 5.51 -17.92 23.25
N GLY A 155 4.32 -18.46 23.54
CA GLY A 155 3.72 -18.49 24.87
C GLY A 155 3.11 -17.17 25.34
N ASN A 156 3.06 -16.15 24.48
CA ASN A 156 2.43 -14.88 24.80
C ASN A 156 0.90 -14.88 24.52
N GLY A 157 0.35 -15.97 23.99
CA GLY A 157 -1.05 -16.13 23.61
C GLY A 157 -1.46 -15.41 22.33
N VAL A 158 -0.48 -14.96 21.53
CA VAL A 158 -0.67 -14.24 20.27
C VAL A 158 0.04 -15.02 19.17
N ASP A 159 -0.68 -15.25 18.09
CA ASP A 159 -0.13 -15.86 16.87
C ASP A 159 0.39 -14.73 15.96
N GLU A 160 1.70 -14.44 16.00
CA GLU A 160 2.29 -13.38 15.17
C GLU A 160 2.65 -13.82 13.75
N ASP A 161 2.91 -15.10 13.52
CA ASP A 161 3.22 -15.62 12.18
C ASP A 161 1.97 -16.03 11.38
N CYS A 162 0.82 -15.99 12.06
CA CYS A 162 -0.53 -16.16 11.58
C CYS A 162 -0.78 -17.56 11.01
N ASP A 163 -0.09 -18.57 11.53
CA ASP A 163 -0.22 -19.94 11.09
C ASP A 163 -1.47 -20.65 11.65
N GLY A 164 -2.12 -20.07 12.66
CA GLY A 164 -3.31 -20.54 13.33
C GLY A 164 -3.11 -21.00 14.77
N ALA A 165 -1.89 -20.91 15.31
CA ALA A 165 -1.56 -21.20 16.70
C ALA A 165 -0.51 -20.22 17.23
N ASP A 166 -0.50 -20.03 18.55
CA ASP A 166 0.68 -19.47 19.23
C ASP A 166 1.75 -20.57 19.30
N ALA A 167 3.01 -20.22 19.02
CA ALA A 167 4.11 -21.17 19.05
C ALA A 167 4.24 -21.81 20.43
N GLU A 168 4.11 -23.14 20.46
CA GLU A 168 4.38 -23.89 21.68
C GLU A 168 5.86 -23.80 22.04
N CYS A 169 6.15 -23.34 23.27
CA CYS A 169 7.49 -23.31 23.85
C CYS A 169 8.05 -24.73 24.04
N GLY A 170 8.59 -25.32 22.97
CA GLY A 170 9.54 -26.42 23.10
C GLY A 170 10.84 -25.92 23.75
N PRO A 171 11.66 -26.80 24.37
CA PRO A 171 12.96 -26.39 24.86
C PRO A 171 13.81 -25.85 23.70
N VAL A 172 14.25 -24.59 23.79
CA VAL A 172 15.11 -23.97 22.78
C VAL A 172 16.47 -24.66 22.83
N GLU A 173 16.89 -25.20 21.68
CA GLU A 173 18.16 -25.91 21.53
C GLU A 173 19.28 -24.96 21.09
N VAL A 174 20.19 -24.65 22.01
CA VAL A 174 21.37 -23.83 21.73
C VAL A 174 22.55 -24.74 21.38
N PRO A 175 23.11 -24.67 20.15
CA PRO A 175 24.27 -25.47 19.77
C PRO A 175 25.51 -25.03 20.54
N ILE A 176 26.21 -25.99 21.14
CA ILE A 176 27.48 -25.79 21.85
C ILE A 176 28.61 -26.25 20.94
N PHE A 177 29.54 -25.35 20.63
CA PHE A 177 30.81 -25.64 19.95
C PHE A 177 31.91 -24.79 20.58
N LEU A 178 32.50 -25.29 21.65
CA LEU A 178 33.37 -24.52 22.51
C LEU A 178 34.78 -25.13 22.55
N LEU A 179 35.78 -24.30 22.26
CA LEU A 179 37.20 -24.65 22.24
C LEU A 179 37.95 -23.75 23.23
N GLY A 180 38.73 -24.35 24.12
CA GLY A 180 39.56 -23.61 25.06
C GLY A 180 39.29 -23.99 26.51
N ASP A 181 39.51 -23.02 27.39
CA ASP A 181 39.54 -23.20 28.83
C ASP A 181 38.25 -22.64 29.45
N CYS A 182 37.65 -23.38 30.39
CA CYS A 182 36.56 -22.90 31.24
C CYS A 182 35.34 -22.39 30.42
N LEU A 183 34.68 -23.32 29.72
CA LEU A 183 33.71 -23.05 28.65
C LEU A 183 32.32 -22.68 29.22
N THR A 184 31.66 -21.68 28.64
CA THR A 184 30.30 -21.28 29.04
C THR A 184 29.36 -21.17 27.84
N ALA A 185 28.10 -21.53 28.04
CA ALA A 185 27.01 -21.25 27.12
C ALA A 185 25.87 -20.56 27.87
N ALA A 186 25.15 -19.66 27.21
CA ALA A 186 24.06 -18.92 27.80
C ALA A 186 22.75 -19.22 27.06
N CYS A 187 21.68 -19.39 27.82
CA CYS A 187 20.34 -19.43 27.27
C CYS A 187 19.92 -18.04 26.73
N PRO A 188 19.08 -17.99 25.67
CA PRO A 188 18.58 -16.73 25.12
C PRO A 188 17.70 -15.96 26.13
N PRO A 189 17.56 -14.63 25.98
CA PRO A 189 16.71 -13.83 26.88
C PRO A 189 15.23 -14.26 26.93
N ALA A 190 14.71 -14.84 25.83
CA ALA A 190 13.33 -15.33 25.78
C ALA A 190 13.12 -16.59 26.64
N THR A 191 14.15 -17.44 26.76
CA THR A 191 14.10 -18.70 27.52
C THR A 191 15.27 -18.78 28.49
N PRO A 192 15.31 -17.96 29.55
CA PRO A 192 16.53 -17.76 30.35
C PRO A 192 16.89 -18.94 31.28
N TYR A 193 16.07 -20.00 31.34
CA TYR A 193 16.25 -21.10 32.28
C TYR A 193 16.85 -22.34 31.62
N PRO A 194 18.07 -22.77 31.98
CA PRO A 194 18.65 -24.01 31.47
C PRO A 194 17.97 -25.23 32.13
N VAL A 195 17.18 -25.96 31.35
CA VAL A 195 16.38 -27.11 31.81
C VAL A 195 16.95 -28.47 31.40
N GLY A 196 17.93 -28.47 30.50
CA GLY A 196 18.60 -29.70 30.10
C GLY A 196 19.81 -29.44 29.18
N CYS A 197 20.52 -30.50 28.84
CA CYS A 197 21.58 -30.47 27.84
C CYS A 197 21.81 -31.86 27.25
N GLN A 198 22.61 -31.94 26.19
CA GLN A 198 23.23 -33.19 25.76
C GLN A 198 24.61 -32.84 25.25
N VAL A 199 25.63 -33.04 26.07
CA VAL A 199 26.99 -32.57 25.76
C VAL A 199 28.03 -33.68 25.75
N PHE A 200 28.99 -33.52 24.87
CA PHE A 200 30.10 -34.42 24.65
C PHE A 200 31.41 -33.65 24.88
N PHE A 201 32.14 -34.08 25.88
CA PHE A 201 33.49 -33.65 26.16
C PHE A 201 34.51 -34.48 25.37
N SER A 202 35.64 -33.87 25.02
CA SER A 202 36.76 -34.57 24.41
C SER A 202 37.29 -35.74 25.28
N PRO A 203 37.79 -36.83 24.67
CA PRO A 203 38.48 -37.91 25.39
C PRO A 203 39.67 -37.39 26.20
N GLY A 204 40.00 -38.04 27.32
CA GLY A 204 41.09 -37.62 28.21
C GLY A 204 40.80 -37.93 29.68
N ASP A 205 40.37 -36.92 30.44
CA ASP A 205 39.97 -37.09 31.85
C ASP A 205 38.65 -37.88 31.97
N ASN A 206 38.50 -38.65 33.06
CA ASN A 206 37.29 -39.41 33.37
C ASN A 206 36.18 -38.55 34.00
N ARG A 207 36.48 -37.32 34.41
CA ARG A 207 35.51 -36.39 34.99
C ARG A 207 34.96 -35.40 33.97
N GLY A 208 33.73 -34.97 34.19
CA GLY A 208 33.13 -33.82 33.51
C GLY A 208 32.22 -33.08 34.48
N CYS A 209 32.27 -31.75 34.43
CA CYS A 209 31.46 -30.88 35.27
C CYS A 209 30.52 -30.04 34.41
N VAL A 210 29.25 -29.99 34.79
CA VAL A 210 28.26 -29.04 34.28
C VAL A 210 27.68 -28.28 35.46
N ALA A 211 28.03 -27.01 35.58
CA ALA A 211 27.55 -26.17 36.66
C ALA A 211 26.54 -25.16 36.16
N SER A 212 25.38 -25.11 36.80
CA SER A 212 24.32 -24.17 36.46
C SER A 212 23.48 -23.86 37.69
N ARG A 213 23.11 -22.59 37.85
CA ARG A 213 22.05 -22.23 38.80
C ARG A 213 20.73 -22.22 38.05
N PRO A 214 19.65 -22.76 38.62
CA PRO A 214 18.34 -22.74 37.99
C PRO A 214 17.82 -21.34 37.65
N ASP A 215 18.33 -20.28 38.27
CA ASP A 215 17.96 -18.87 38.05
C ASP A 215 18.97 -18.09 37.18
N ASN A 216 20.01 -18.76 36.68
CA ASN A 216 21.06 -18.13 35.89
C ASN A 216 21.07 -18.70 34.47
N PRO A 217 21.02 -17.85 33.43
CA PRO A 217 21.05 -18.31 32.04
C PRO A 217 22.39 -18.92 31.63
N VAL A 218 23.46 -18.71 32.40
CA VAL A 218 24.80 -19.17 32.06
C VAL A 218 25.07 -20.55 32.65
N VAL A 219 25.41 -21.49 31.78
CA VAL A 219 25.86 -22.84 32.12
C VAL A 219 27.36 -22.95 31.87
N TYR A 220 28.07 -23.50 32.84
CA TYR A 220 29.51 -23.72 32.82
C TYR A 220 29.84 -25.19 32.56
N PHE A 221 30.81 -25.44 31.68
CA PHE A 221 31.24 -26.77 31.27
C PHE A 221 32.75 -26.94 31.48
N GLN A 222 33.15 -28.06 32.08
CA GLN A 222 34.56 -28.38 32.30
C GLN A 222 34.86 -29.87 32.07
N ALA A 223 35.87 -30.16 31.25
CA ALA A 223 36.41 -31.51 31.08
C ALA A 223 37.51 -31.75 32.13
N GLY A 224 37.29 -32.65 33.09
CA GLY A 224 38.32 -33.02 34.07
C GLY A 224 38.63 -31.98 35.15
N ASP A 225 39.79 -32.13 35.79
CA ASP A 225 40.29 -31.22 36.84
C ASP A 225 41.04 -30.01 36.31
N ALA A 226 41.38 -30.00 35.02
CA ALA A 226 42.20 -28.95 34.43
C ALA A 226 41.43 -28.23 33.32
N CYS A 227 41.34 -26.89 33.40
CA CYS A 227 41.07 -26.06 32.21
C CYS A 227 42.30 -26.12 31.30
N THR A 228 42.48 -27.27 30.65
CA THR A 228 43.50 -27.53 29.63
C THR A 228 42.75 -27.84 28.35
N ARG A 229 43.19 -27.27 27.21
CA ARG A 229 42.65 -27.42 25.84
C ARG A 229 41.65 -28.57 25.68
N GLY A 230 40.41 -28.30 26.07
CA GLY A 230 39.28 -29.21 25.96
C GLY A 230 38.35 -28.77 24.85
N PHE A 231 37.53 -29.71 24.37
CA PHE A 231 36.48 -29.42 23.40
C PHE A 231 35.15 -29.95 23.94
N VAL A 232 34.13 -29.10 23.89
CA VAL A 232 32.75 -29.46 24.25
C VAL A 232 31.85 -29.21 23.05
N THR A 233 31.08 -30.23 22.69
CA THR A 233 30.01 -30.12 21.70
C THR A 233 28.69 -30.58 22.25
N GLY A 234 27.60 -30.13 21.65
CA GLY A 234 26.29 -30.65 21.99
C GLY A 234 25.22 -29.59 21.90
N ILE A 235 24.19 -29.77 22.72
CA ILE A 235 23.02 -28.90 22.74
C ILE A 235 22.71 -28.54 24.18
N LEU A 236 22.46 -27.27 24.45
CA LEU A 236 21.83 -26.80 25.69
C LEU A 236 20.34 -26.59 25.44
N ARG A 237 19.50 -27.02 26.38
CA ARG A 237 18.03 -26.89 26.32
C ARG A 237 17.58 -25.85 27.31
N CYS A 238 16.88 -24.84 26.81
CA CYS A 238 16.46 -23.66 27.56
C CYS A 238 14.94 -23.54 27.56
N ALA A 239 14.36 -23.03 28.66
CA ALA A 239 12.92 -22.83 28.82
C ALA A 239 12.60 -21.47 29.46
N GLU A 240 11.31 -21.11 29.43
CA GLU A 240 10.76 -19.88 30.01
C GLU A 240 10.43 -20.00 31.50
N GLU A 241 10.25 -21.22 31.99
CA GLU A 241 10.05 -21.50 33.40
C GLU A 241 11.24 -22.26 33.98
N GLN A 242 11.50 -22.02 35.26
CA GLN A 242 12.54 -22.72 35.99
C GLN A 242 12.17 -24.21 36.12
N GLY A 243 12.94 -25.06 35.43
CA GLY A 243 12.83 -26.51 35.55
C GLY A 243 13.73 -27.09 36.65
N ASP A 244 13.82 -28.42 36.66
CA ASP A 244 14.74 -29.12 37.57
C ASP A 244 16.20 -28.73 37.30
N PRO A 245 17.05 -28.62 38.36
CA PRO A 245 18.48 -28.41 38.19
C PRO A 245 19.11 -29.44 37.23
N LEU A 246 20.12 -29.01 36.47
CA LEU A 246 20.84 -29.91 35.57
C LEU A 246 21.42 -31.08 36.35
N ASN A 247 21.20 -32.28 35.83
CA ASN A 247 21.60 -33.55 36.42
C ASN A 247 21.84 -34.58 35.33
N PHE A 248 22.14 -35.82 35.72
CA PHE A 248 22.45 -36.89 34.79
C PHE A 248 21.29 -37.22 33.82
N PHE A 249 20.04 -37.04 34.22
CA PHE A 249 18.87 -37.42 33.41
C PHE A 249 18.52 -36.37 32.35
N ASN A 250 18.54 -35.08 32.71
CA ASN A 250 18.20 -33.99 31.78
C ASN A 250 19.42 -33.39 31.08
N CYS A 251 20.64 -33.68 31.54
CA CYS A 251 21.89 -33.14 31.00
C CYS A 251 23.00 -34.21 30.94
N PRO A 252 22.80 -35.34 30.24
CA PRO A 252 23.80 -36.40 30.16
C PRO A 252 25.11 -35.92 29.54
N ILE A 253 26.22 -36.37 30.13
CA ILE A 253 27.57 -36.11 29.65
C ILE A 253 28.36 -37.41 29.45
N ASN A 254 29.25 -37.44 28.47
CA ASN A 254 30.05 -38.63 28.11
C ASN A 254 31.27 -38.85 29.02
N LYS A 255 31.10 -38.76 30.34
CA LYS A 255 32.19 -38.92 31.31
C LYS A 255 31.83 -39.96 32.38
N PRO A 256 32.77 -40.86 32.74
CA PRO A 256 32.57 -41.83 33.81
C PRO A 256 32.20 -41.23 35.18
N ILE A 257 32.67 -40.01 35.46
CA ILE A 257 32.45 -39.31 36.73
C ILE A 257 31.81 -37.94 36.43
N PRO A 258 30.48 -37.86 36.29
CA PRO A 258 29.80 -36.60 36.01
C PRO A 258 29.51 -35.82 37.30
N LEU A 259 29.69 -34.50 37.25
CA LEU A 259 29.47 -33.56 38.35
C LEU A 259 28.48 -32.48 37.93
N TYR A 260 27.49 -32.23 38.78
CA TYR A 260 26.44 -31.22 38.55
C TYR A 260 26.28 -30.29 39.76
N PRO A 261 27.29 -29.45 40.07
CA PRO A 261 27.18 -28.51 41.16
C PRO A 261 26.24 -27.34 40.81
N PRO A 262 25.66 -26.68 41.83
CA PRO A 262 24.77 -25.54 41.60
C PRO A 262 25.49 -24.32 41.04
N ASP A 263 26.82 -24.22 41.17
CA ASP A 263 27.61 -23.18 40.53
C ASP A 263 29.05 -23.62 40.27
N ARG A 264 29.78 -22.77 39.57
CA ARG A 264 31.15 -23.02 39.12
C ARG A 264 32.10 -23.43 40.26
N SER A 265 31.90 -22.95 41.49
CA SER A 265 32.81 -23.25 42.60
C SER A 265 32.77 -24.72 43.05
N GLY A 266 31.70 -25.44 42.69
CA GLY A 266 31.61 -26.87 42.95
C GLY A 266 32.29 -27.75 41.89
N CYS A 267 32.79 -27.17 40.79
CA CYS A 267 33.62 -27.91 39.85
C CYS A 267 35.06 -28.02 40.41
N PRO A 268 35.75 -29.16 40.23
CA PRO A 268 37.12 -29.32 40.66
C PRO A 268 38.01 -28.25 40.02
N GLU A 269 38.72 -27.47 40.84
CA GLU A 269 39.77 -26.57 40.33
C GLU A 269 41.07 -27.33 40.10
N VAL A 270 41.94 -26.76 39.26
CA VAL A 270 43.29 -27.27 39.07
C VAL A 270 44.06 -27.00 40.36
N HIS A 271 44.17 -27.98 41.24
CA HIS A 271 45.20 -27.94 42.28
C HIS A 271 46.49 -28.49 41.67
N ASP A 272 47.50 -27.60 41.65
CA ASP A 272 48.87 -27.71 41.09
C ASP A 272 49.46 -29.12 40.91
#